data_AF-A0ABD2K879-F1
#
_entry.id   AF-A0ABD2K879-F1
#
_cell.length_a   1.000
_cell.length_b   1.000
_cell.length_c   1.000
_cell.angle_alpha   90.00
_cell.angle_beta   90.00
_cell.angle_gamma   90.00
#
_symmetry.space_group_name_H-M   'P 1'
#
loop_
_entity.id
_entity.type
_entity.pdbx_description
1 polymer ?
#
loop_
_entity_poly.entity_id
_entity_poly.type
_entity_poly.pdbx_seq_one_letter_code
_entity_poly.pdbx_strand_id
1 'polypeptide(L)'
;MPSNPLTMPSENIGMCRRRRLLFHVRLRHHFKKETEEHGGRVLFTFPGRCRSVGCYGIVGSSARADQCGVCAGDGSNCADELFQWRDTGHFNPCDKSCGPNSIRVSVPVCVNIPTERVVPERMCADRVRPRPQIRRCEHIVCPAK
;
A
#
# COMPACT_ATOMS: atom_id res chain seq x y z
N MET A 1 17.12 -3.06 45.18
CA MET A 1 16.31 -2.28 44.21
C MET A 1 17.16 -1.13 43.70
N PRO A 2 17.64 -1.17 42.44
CA PRO A 2 18.25 -0.02 41.79
C PRO A 2 17.29 0.59 40.76
N SER A 3 17.19 1.90 40.83
CA SER A 3 16.48 2.79 39.94
C SER A 3 17.36 3.23 38.77
N ASN A 4 16.85 3.04 37.54
CA ASN A 4 17.02 3.89 36.34
C ASN A 4 18.42 4.08 35.71
N PRO A 5 18.49 4.57 34.46
CA PRO A 5 17.76 4.17 33.26
C PRO A 5 18.74 3.75 32.13
N LEU A 6 18.23 3.01 31.15
CA LEU A 6 18.96 2.64 29.94
C LEU A 6 19.44 3.90 29.18
N THR A 7 20.73 4.17 29.26
CA THR A 7 21.47 5.01 28.31
C THR A 7 21.36 4.36 26.93
N MET A 8 20.60 4.97 26.02
CA MET A 8 20.68 4.66 24.59
C MET A 8 21.54 5.71 23.88
N PRO A 9 22.35 5.30 22.89
CA PRO A 9 23.39 6.13 22.32
C PRO A 9 22.83 7.26 21.48
N SER A 10 23.56 8.37 21.50
CA SER A 10 23.36 9.55 20.69
C SER A 10 23.62 9.26 19.21
N GLU A 11 22.58 9.00 18.42
CA GLU A 11 22.71 9.00 16.96
C GLU A 11 21.77 10.04 16.34
N ASN A 12 22.40 11.08 15.78
CA ASN A 12 21.87 12.06 14.83
C ASN A 12 20.57 12.77 15.22
N ILE A 13 20.70 13.72 16.16
CA ILE A 13 19.71 14.79 16.37
C ILE A 13 19.78 15.74 15.15
N GLY A 14 19.17 15.34 14.04
CA GLY A 14 18.98 16.22 12.89
C GLY A 14 17.96 17.30 13.22
N MET A 15 18.32 18.57 13.02
CA MET A 15 17.34 19.66 12.99
C MET A 15 16.45 19.47 11.75
N CYS A 16 15.12 19.44 11.92
CA CYS A 16 14.18 19.36 10.77
C CYS A 16 14.36 20.59 9.89
N ARG A 17 14.75 20.38 8.63
CA ARG A 17 14.81 21.45 7.62
C ARG A 17 13.58 21.34 6.75
N ARG A 18 12.65 22.28 6.95
CA ARG A 18 11.45 22.50 6.12
C ARG A 18 11.74 22.27 4.64
N ARG A 19 11.30 21.13 4.10
CA ARG A 19 11.00 21.01 2.67
C ARG A 19 9.49 20.94 2.52
N ARG A 20 8.93 21.94 1.83
CA ARG A 20 7.47 22.13 1.63
C ARG A 20 6.83 20.90 1.00
N LEU A 21 6.17 20.04 1.77
CA LEU A 21 5.14 19.12 1.29
C LEU A 21 4.04 19.00 2.36
N LEU A 22 2.82 19.42 2.01
CA LEU A 22 1.65 19.46 2.89
C LEU A 22 0.81 18.19 2.68
N PHE A 23 0.84 17.26 3.64
CA PHE A 23 -0.16 16.17 3.73
C PHE A 23 -0.98 16.33 5.01
N HIS A 24 -2.27 16.63 4.85
CA HIS A 24 -3.22 16.74 5.96
C HIS A 24 -3.77 15.37 6.34
N VAL A 25 -3.16 14.69 7.31
CA VAL A 25 -3.81 13.55 7.98
C VAL A 25 -4.64 14.08 9.15
N ARG A 26 -5.97 14.07 8.99
CA ARG A 26 -6.96 14.56 9.95
C ARG A 26 -7.05 13.62 11.16
N LEU A 27 -6.31 13.91 12.23
CA LEU A 27 -6.49 13.29 13.54
C LEU A 27 -7.38 14.20 14.40
N ARG A 28 -8.46 13.65 14.96
CA ARG A 28 -9.30 14.38 15.92
C ARG A 28 -8.48 14.65 17.19
N HIS A 29 -8.54 15.91 17.62
CA HIS A 29 -7.87 16.56 18.75
C HIS A 29 -6.48 17.16 18.45
N HIS A 30 -6.52 18.43 18.05
CA HIS A 30 -5.52 19.49 18.23
C HIS A 30 -4.04 19.08 18.36
N PHE A 31 -3.43 18.65 17.25
CA PHE A 31 -1.99 18.82 17.04
C PHE A 31 -1.79 19.38 15.63
N LYS A 32 -1.27 20.61 15.52
CA LYS A 32 -0.85 21.20 14.24
C LYS A 32 0.24 20.29 13.64
N LYS A 33 -0.10 19.56 12.58
CA LYS A 33 0.80 18.67 11.86
C LYS A 33 1.82 19.49 11.05
N GLU A 34 3.09 19.42 11.43
CA GLU A 34 4.20 19.52 10.49
C GLU A 34 4.84 18.13 10.42
N THR A 35 4.30 17.25 9.57
CA THR A 35 4.86 15.91 9.33
C THR A 35 5.89 15.99 8.22
N GLU A 36 7.17 15.85 8.54
CA GLU A 36 8.22 15.63 7.55
C GLU A 36 8.40 14.13 7.30
N GLU A 37 8.52 13.75 6.03
CA GLU A 37 8.93 12.42 5.61
C GLU A 37 10.43 12.45 5.29
N HIS A 38 11.23 11.79 6.12
CA HIS A 38 12.66 11.59 5.84
C HIS A 38 12.97 10.10 5.79
N GLY A 39 13.17 9.58 4.58
CA GLY A 39 13.36 8.14 4.35
C GLY A 39 12.19 7.29 4.85
N GLY A 40 10.94 7.71 4.55
CA GLY A 40 9.71 7.02 4.95
C GLY A 40 9.32 7.14 6.43
N ARG A 41 9.97 8.03 7.20
CA ARG A 41 9.68 8.23 8.64
C ARG A 41 8.82 9.46 8.86
N VAL A 42 7.74 9.32 9.61
CA VAL A 42 6.93 10.44 10.12
C VAL A 42 7.62 11.01 11.36
N LEU A 43 8.08 12.25 11.26
CA LEU A 43 8.72 12.98 12.36
C LEU A 43 7.73 13.96 13.00
N PHE A 44 7.82 14.09 14.32
CA PHE A 44 7.10 15.08 15.10
C PHE A 44 8.08 16.02 15.81
N THR A 45 7.73 17.30 15.80
CA THR A 45 8.50 18.36 16.46
C THR A 45 8.03 18.52 17.90
N PHE A 46 8.90 18.19 18.84
CA PHE A 46 8.81 18.56 20.26
C PHE A 46 9.86 19.66 20.49
N PRO A 47 9.78 20.56 21.48
CA PRO A 47 10.41 21.90 21.44
C PRO A 47 11.85 21.91 20.88
N GLY A 48 11.98 22.20 19.58
CA GLY A 48 13.25 22.26 18.83
C GLY A 48 13.93 20.93 18.43
N ARG A 49 13.34 19.75 18.66
CA ARG A 49 13.89 18.43 18.29
C ARG A 49 12.89 17.57 17.53
N CYS A 50 13.39 16.92 16.48
CA CYS A 50 12.61 15.98 15.68
C CYS A 50 12.69 14.60 16.30
N ARG A 51 11.53 13.99 16.56
CA ARG A 51 11.43 12.61 17.05
C ARG A 51 10.61 11.80 16.06
N SER A 52 11.11 10.62 15.67
CA SER A 52 10.31 9.66 14.92
C SER A 52 9.23 9.06 15.79
N VAL A 53 8.08 8.73 15.21
CA VAL A 53 7.09 7.89 15.86
C VAL A 53 7.27 6.47 15.33
N GLY A 54 7.57 5.55 16.24
CA GLY A 54 7.63 4.13 15.89
C GLY A 54 6.23 3.59 15.59
N CYS A 55 6.15 2.44 14.93
CA CYS A 55 4.87 1.90 14.45
C CYS A 55 3.86 1.58 15.59
N TYR A 56 4.30 1.37 16.83
CA TYR A 56 3.45 1.23 18.02
C TYR A 56 2.90 2.56 18.57
N GLY A 57 3.11 3.68 17.87
CA GLY A 57 2.69 5.02 18.31
C GLY A 57 3.61 5.65 19.37
N ILE A 58 4.76 5.04 19.66
CA ILE A 58 5.70 5.53 20.68
C ILE A 58 6.65 6.57 20.07
N VAL A 59 6.63 7.77 20.64
CA VAL A 59 7.50 8.89 20.23
C VAL A 59 8.95 8.65 20.66
N GLY A 60 9.88 8.74 19.69
CA GLY A 60 11.30 8.47 19.88
C GLY A 60 11.68 7.00 19.67
N SER A 61 10.73 6.15 19.28
CA SER A 61 11.01 4.77 18.94
C SER A 61 11.52 4.65 17.50
N SER A 62 12.45 3.72 17.28
CA SER A 62 12.97 3.32 15.97
C SER A 62 12.21 2.13 15.36
N ALA A 63 11.19 1.61 16.05
CA ALA A 63 10.38 0.48 15.60
C ALA A 63 9.71 0.80 14.26
N ARG A 64 9.98 -0.02 13.25
CA ARG A 64 9.42 0.09 11.91
C ARG A 64 8.39 -1.00 11.69
N ALA A 65 7.36 -0.66 10.92
CA ALA A 65 6.53 -1.67 10.31
C ALA A 65 7.35 -2.37 9.22
N ASP A 66 7.09 -3.66 9.03
CA ASP A 66 7.57 -4.40 7.86
C ASP A 66 6.81 -3.97 6.58
N GLN A 67 7.09 -4.65 5.48
CA GLN A 67 6.44 -4.41 4.19
C GLN A 67 4.92 -4.69 4.24
N CYS A 68 4.44 -5.43 5.23
CA CYS A 68 3.03 -5.76 5.46
C CYS A 68 2.29 -4.69 6.29
N GLY A 69 2.99 -3.70 6.84
CA GLY A 69 2.43 -2.75 7.80
C GLY A 69 2.36 -3.28 9.24
N VAL A 70 2.98 -4.43 9.54
CA VAL A 70 3.00 -5.04 10.87
C VAL A 70 4.25 -4.59 11.62
N CYS A 71 4.05 -4.12 12.85
CA CYS A 71 5.16 -3.77 13.74
C CYS A 71 5.98 -5.00 14.13
N ALA A 72 7.31 -4.91 13.97
CA ALA A 72 8.22 -6.01 14.27
C ALA A 72 7.89 -7.32 13.53
N GLY A 73 7.13 -7.22 12.44
CA GLY A 73 6.99 -8.33 11.50
C GLY A 73 8.30 -8.53 10.75
N ASP A 74 8.49 -9.76 10.29
CA ASP A 74 9.62 -10.21 9.51
C ASP A 74 9.37 -10.11 8.00
N GLY A 75 8.20 -9.62 7.60
CA GLY A 75 7.77 -9.58 6.20
C GLY A 75 7.39 -10.94 5.62
N SER A 76 7.33 -12.00 6.44
CA SER A 76 7.11 -13.38 5.98
C SER A 76 5.65 -13.79 5.88
N ASN A 77 4.75 -13.08 6.58
CA ASN A 77 3.34 -13.44 6.72
C ASN A 77 2.46 -12.20 6.56
N CYS A 78 2.55 -11.55 5.40
CA CYS A 78 1.71 -10.41 5.06
C CYS A 78 0.25 -10.84 4.81
N ALA A 79 -0.42 -11.43 5.81
CA ALA A 79 -1.74 -12.04 5.67
C ALA A 79 -1.86 -12.91 4.41
N ASP A 80 -0.79 -13.64 4.05
CA ASP A 80 -0.58 -14.29 2.75
C ASP A 80 -1.69 -15.27 2.35
N GLU A 81 -2.54 -15.68 3.28
CA GLU A 81 -3.64 -16.62 3.02
C GLU A 81 -5.04 -15.99 2.91
N LEU A 82 -5.20 -14.67 3.12
CA LEU A 82 -6.54 -14.07 3.14
C LEU A 82 -7.06 -13.61 1.77
N PHE A 83 -6.21 -13.10 0.87
CA PHE A 83 -6.67 -12.42 -0.36
C PHE A 83 -5.90 -12.81 -1.61
N GLN A 84 -6.45 -13.60 -2.52
CA GLN A 84 -5.70 -14.04 -3.70
C GLN A 84 -6.29 -13.51 -5.01
N TRP A 85 -5.43 -13.30 -6.01
CA TRP A 85 -5.88 -13.13 -7.38
C TRP A 85 -6.48 -14.44 -7.90
N ARG A 86 -7.72 -14.38 -8.39
CA ARG A 86 -8.42 -15.50 -9.02
C ARG A 86 -8.77 -15.14 -10.45
N ASP A 87 -8.50 -16.06 -11.38
CA ASP A 87 -9.01 -15.95 -12.74
C ASP A 87 -10.52 -16.25 -12.72
N THR A 88 -11.32 -15.29 -13.18
CA THR A 88 -12.78 -15.41 -13.15
C THR A 88 -13.35 -16.06 -14.41
N GLY A 89 -12.54 -16.20 -15.46
CA GLY A 89 -13.03 -16.54 -16.79
C GLY A 89 -13.94 -15.46 -17.41
N HIS A 90 -14.11 -14.31 -16.76
CA HIS A 90 -14.78 -13.16 -17.35
C HIS A 90 -13.81 -12.38 -18.21
N PHE A 91 -14.29 -11.89 -19.35
CA PHE A 91 -13.51 -11.10 -20.30
C PHE A 91 -14.06 -9.67 -20.35
N ASN A 92 -13.18 -8.71 -20.56
CA ASN A 92 -13.60 -7.36 -20.89
C ASN A 92 -14.30 -7.33 -22.27
N PRO A 93 -15.00 -6.25 -22.61
CA PRO A 93 -15.51 -6.05 -23.96
C PRO A 93 -14.38 -6.14 -25.00
N CYS A 94 -14.76 -6.48 -26.24
CA CYS A 94 -13.82 -6.52 -27.35
C CYS A 94 -13.19 -5.15 -27.60
N ASP A 95 -11.88 -5.13 -27.87
CA ASP A 95 -11.08 -3.93 -28.16
C ASP A 95 -11.71 -3.07 -29.28
N LYS A 96 -12.29 -3.74 -30.29
CA LYS A 96 -13.05 -3.11 -31.37
C LYS A 96 -14.44 -3.70 -31.47
N SER A 97 -15.44 -2.85 -31.69
CA SER A 97 -16.83 -3.24 -31.95
C SER A 97 -17.06 -3.77 -33.37
N CYS A 98 -16.20 -3.42 -34.31
CA CYS A 98 -16.19 -3.92 -35.68
C CYS A 98 -14.76 -3.98 -36.23
N GLY A 99 -14.55 -4.74 -37.30
CA GLY A 99 -13.27 -4.95 -37.97
C GLY A 99 -12.57 -6.25 -37.56
N PRO A 100 -11.60 -6.71 -38.37
CA PRO A 100 -10.91 -7.97 -38.12
C PRO A 100 -9.95 -7.87 -36.94
N ASN A 101 -9.60 -9.03 -36.38
CA ASN A 101 -8.60 -9.17 -35.32
C ASN A 101 -8.92 -8.41 -34.01
N SER A 102 -10.21 -8.17 -33.72
CA SER A 102 -10.61 -7.69 -32.40
C SER A 102 -10.33 -8.75 -31.33
N ILE A 103 -9.87 -8.34 -30.15
CA ILE A 103 -9.50 -9.24 -29.04
C ILE A 103 -10.20 -8.81 -27.74
N ARG A 104 -10.33 -9.75 -26.82
CA ARG A 104 -10.76 -9.53 -25.43
C ARG A 104 -9.82 -10.25 -24.47
N VAL A 105 -9.72 -9.74 -23.26
CA VAL A 105 -8.75 -10.15 -22.24
C VAL A 105 -9.47 -10.56 -20.97
N SER A 106 -9.04 -11.64 -20.32
CA SER A 106 -9.64 -12.07 -19.05
C SER A 106 -9.31 -11.08 -17.93
N VAL A 107 -10.28 -10.88 -17.05
CA VAL A 107 -10.19 -9.93 -15.93
C VAL A 107 -10.04 -10.73 -14.63
N PRO A 108 -8.82 -10.91 -14.11
CA PRO A 108 -8.63 -11.53 -12.80
C PRO A 108 -9.14 -10.59 -11.71
N VAL A 109 -9.69 -11.15 -10.64
CA VAL A 109 -10.21 -10.38 -9.50
C VAL A 109 -9.52 -10.79 -8.21
N CYS A 110 -9.43 -9.86 -7.27
CA CYS A 110 -8.94 -10.16 -5.92
C CYS A 110 -10.09 -10.74 -5.10
N VAL A 111 -9.91 -11.93 -4.54
CA VAL A 111 -10.92 -12.60 -3.71
C VAL A 111 -10.40 -12.80 -2.31
N ASN A 112 -11.29 -12.64 -1.32
CA ASN A 112 -11.04 -13.14 0.02
C ASN A 112 -11.24 -14.66 0.02
N ILE A 113 -10.20 -15.43 0.30
CA ILE A 113 -10.22 -16.89 0.20
C ILE A 113 -11.26 -17.52 1.15
N PRO A 114 -11.31 -17.19 2.46
CA PRO A 114 -12.24 -17.86 3.37
C PRO A 114 -13.72 -17.52 3.13
N THR A 115 -14.02 -16.34 2.57
CA THR A 115 -15.41 -15.92 2.30
C THR A 115 -15.81 -16.02 0.84
N GLU A 116 -14.86 -16.32 -0.05
CA GLU A 116 -14.98 -16.30 -1.51
C GLU A 116 -15.50 -14.97 -2.11
N ARG A 117 -15.44 -13.88 -1.34
CA ARG A 117 -15.96 -12.58 -1.80
C ARG A 117 -14.93 -11.84 -2.62
N VAL A 118 -15.37 -11.21 -3.71
CA VAL A 118 -14.55 -10.26 -4.45
C VAL A 118 -14.30 -9.02 -3.58
N VAL A 119 -13.04 -8.65 -3.43
CA VAL A 119 -12.59 -7.50 -2.65
C VAL A 119 -11.85 -6.51 -3.54
N PRO A 120 -11.65 -5.26 -3.08
CA PRO A 120 -10.88 -4.28 -3.84
C PRO A 120 -9.47 -4.78 -4.18
N GLU A 121 -9.00 -4.51 -5.40
CA GLU A 121 -7.69 -4.96 -5.92
C GLU A 121 -6.49 -4.61 -5.04
N ARG A 122 -6.59 -3.50 -4.28
CA ARG A 122 -5.54 -3.07 -3.34
C ARG A 122 -5.19 -4.13 -2.29
N MET A 123 -6.11 -5.04 -1.97
CA MET A 123 -5.87 -6.15 -1.03
C MET A 123 -4.93 -7.22 -1.61
N CYS A 124 -4.77 -7.24 -2.93
CA CYS A 124 -3.86 -8.14 -3.65
C CYS A 124 -2.74 -7.37 -4.38
N ALA A 125 -2.52 -6.07 -4.08
CA ALA A 125 -1.59 -5.21 -4.83
C ALA A 125 -0.15 -5.74 -4.80
N ASP A 126 0.28 -6.30 -3.67
CA ASP A 126 1.62 -6.84 -3.47
C ASP A 126 1.75 -8.29 -3.95
N ARG A 127 0.68 -8.87 -4.53
CA ARG A 127 0.64 -10.26 -4.98
C ARG A 127 0.80 -10.36 -6.48
N VAL A 128 1.41 -11.46 -6.92
CA VAL A 128 1.59 -11.75 -8.35
C VAL A 128 0.24 -11.87 -9.04
N ARG A 129 -0.06 -10.93 -9.94
CA ARG A 129 -1.26 -10.99 -10.78
C ARG A 129 -1.07 -12.09 -11.83
N PRO A 130 -2.04 -13.02 -11.98
CA PRO A 130 -1.96 -14.09 -12.96
C PRO A 130 -1.94 -13.53 -14.38
N ARG A 131 -1.33 -14.27 -15.30
CA ARG A 131 -1.29 -13.89 -16.71
C ARG A 131 -2.71 -13.90 -17.28
N PRO A 132 -3.18 -12.81 -17.89
CA PRO A 132 -4.52 -12.77 -18.44
C PRO A 132 -4.61 -13.62 -19.71
N GLN A 133 -5.77 -14.25 -19.90
CA GLN A 133 -6.08 -15.01 -21.09
C GLN A 133 -6.54 -14.07 -22.20
N ILE A 134 -6.04 -14.27 -23.43
CA ILE A 134 -6.42 -13.47 -24.59
C ILE A 134 -7.29 -14.32 -25.51
N ARG A 135 -8.43 -13.78 -25.95
CA ARG A 135 -9.32 -14.42 -26.91
C ARG A 135 -9.63 -13.48 -28.07
N ARG A 136 -9.74 -14.04 -29.27
CA ARG A 136 -10.24 -13.31 -30.44
C ARG A 136 -11.76 -13.13 -30.32
N CYS A 137 -12.23 -12.00 -30.77
CA CYS A 137 -13.64 -11.68 -30.94
C CYS A 137 -14.11 -12.01 -32.35
N GLU A 138 -15.43 -12.00 -32.51
CA GLU A 138 -16.06 -12.18 -33.82
C GLU A 138 -15.76 -11.00 -34.74
N HIS A 139 -15.57 -11.30 -36.04
CA HIS A 139 -15.34 -10.28 -37.05
C HIS A 139 -16.67 -9.67 -37.48
N ILE A 140 -16.99 -8.49 -36.95
CA ILE A 140 -18.16 -7.72 -37.34
C ILE A 140 -17.75 -6.74 -38.44
N VAL A 141 -18.39 -6.76 -39.60
CA VAL A 141 -18.10 -5.83 -40.69
C VAL A 141 -18.50 -4.41 -40.26
N CYS A 142 -17.59 -3.45 -40.42
CA CYS A 142 -17.87 -2.07 -40.05
C CYS A 142 -18.86 -1.41 -41.01
N PRO A 143 -19.76 -0.53 -40.51
CA PRO A 143 -20.62 0.26 -41.37
C PRO A 143 -19.80 1.17 -42.29
N ALA A 144 -20.29 1.39 -43.51
CA ALA A 144 -19.70 2.36 -44.44
C ALA A 144 -19.81 3.77 -43.84
N LYS A 145 -18.78 4.58 -44.08
CA LYS A 145 -18.68 5.96 -43.58
C LYS A 145 -19.49 6.93 -44.44
#